data_AF-A0A6P1CGL8-F1
#
_entry.id   AF-A0A6P1CGL8-F1
#
_cell.length_a   1.000
_cell.length_b   1.000
_cell.length_c   1.000
_cell.angle_alpha   90.00
_cell.angle_beta   90.00
_cell.angle_gamma   90.00
#
_symmetry.space_group_name_H-M   'P 1'
#
loop_
_entity.id
_entity.type
_entity.pdbx_description
1 polymer ?
#
loop_
_entity_poly.entity_id
_entity_poly.type
_entity_poly.pdbx_seq_one_letter_code
_entity_poly.pdbx_strand_id
1 'polypeptide(L)'
;MADDPAPTEQRRLTTSDRDLDSFTADLSRWLGERVGADATPAISGLSRPQAGGMSSSTVLFDAEWTVDGQRDGGSFVARMAPEDESFPVFETYDLATQYQVMAGVAEATDLPVPRLRWLENDPGVLGTPFFVMDRVEGQVPTDNPPYVFVGWLFDATDEERSRLTDATIEVIAKVHAIPDPVRRFPMLAGPGDALRRHVDAQRAWYRWALADDGYRIPIIERGFDWLEAHWPADPGPDVLTWGDARPGNIIYRGFEPAAVLDWEMAAIGPRELDVAWIIFLHRFFQDIATRFDQPGLPNFLRRSDVVAKYEAASGHTVRDLDFYLVYTALRHAIVMARIKRRMIHFGEDTDTDDRDDYVMHRASLEALLDGTYEWD
;
A
#
# COMPACT_ATOMS: atom_id res chain seq x y z
N MET A 1 4.09 -27.96 12.33
CA MET A 1 4.70 -26.74 12.94
C MET A 1 6.21 -26.88 13.11
N ALA A 2 6.91 -27.49 12.14
CA ALA A 2 8.37 -27.49 12.07
C ALA A 2 8.71 -27.03 10.64
N ASP A 3 9.63 -26.08 10.50
CA ASP A 3 10.08 -25.39 9.28
C ASP A 3 9.42 -24.05 8.90
N ASP A 4 8.70 -23.37 9.79
CA ASP A 4 8.45 -21.93 9.56
C ASP A 4 9.73 -21.14 9.91
N PRO A 5 10.31 -20.34 8.98
CA PRO A 5 11.47 -19.51 9.27
C PRO A 5 11.15 -18.49 10.38
N ALA A 6 12.18 -18.05 11.09
CA ALA A 6 12.01 -17.13 12.22
C ALA A 6 11.31 -15.83 11.77
N PRO A 7 10.42 -15.22 12.58
CA PRO A 7 9.66 -14.03 12.17
C PRO A 7 10.54 -12.78 12.00
N THR A 8 11.76 -12.82 12.54
CA THR A 8 12.79 -11.79 12.38
C THR A 8 13.66 -11.99 11.14
N GLU A 9 13.56 -13.14 10.48
CA GLU A 9 14.34 -13.43 9.28
C GLU A 9 13.70 -12.77 8.06
N GLN A 10 14.50 -11.99 7.35
CA GLN A 10 14.05 -11.33 6.13
C GLN A 10 13.80 -12.38 5.04
N ARG A 11 12.56 -12.52 4.60
CA ARG A 11 12.25 -13.39 3.45
C ARG A 11 12.66 -12.70 2.17
N ARG A 12 13.62 -13.29 1.43
CA ARG A 12 14.00 -12.83 0.09
C ARG A 12 13.02 -13.43 -0.92
N LEU A 13 12.20 -12.57 -1.53
CA LEU A 13 11.34 -12.95 -2.65
C LEU A 13 12.04 -12.65 -3.98
N THR A 14 11.85 -13.53 -4.96
CA THR A 14 12.42 -13.35 -6.30
C THR A 14 11.74 -12.18 -7.01
N THR A 15 12.52 -11.19 -7.46
CA THR A 15 12.09 -10.09 -8.33
C THR A 15 12.79 -10.18 -9.68
N SER A 16 12.19 -9.68 -10.76
CA SER A 16 12.85 -9.65 -12.07
C SER A 16 13.96 -8.58 -12.12
N ASP A 17 15.13 -8.97 -12.64
CA ASP A 17 16.29 -8.10 -12.77
C ASP A 17 16.45 -7.64 -14.22
N ARG A 18 16.20 -6.35 -14.47
CA ARG A 18 16.56 -5.71 -15.73
C ARG A 18 18.02 -5.29 -15.69
N ASP A 19 18.70 -5.38 -16.82
CA ASP A 19 20.04 -4.83 -16.98
C ASP A 19 20.04 -3.31 -16.70
N LEU A 20 20.61 -2.94 -15.54
CA LEU A 20 20.63 -1.57 -15.04
C LEU A 20 21.44 -0.63 -15.95
N ASP A 21 22.38 -1.16 -16.74
CA ASP A 21 23.18 -0.35 -17.66
C ASP A 21 22.32 0.13 -18.83
N SER A 22 21.55 -0.77 -19.44
CA SER A 22 20.58 -0.42 -20.50
C SER A 22 19.52 0.57 -19.99
N PHE A 23 19.00 0.32 -18.79
CA PHE A 23 18.01 1.18 -18.14
C PHE A 23 18.54 2.60 -17.90
N THR A 24 19.79 2.71 -17.44
CA THR A 24 20.44 4.01 -17.17
C THR A 24 20.58 4.84 -18.45
N ALA A 25 20.98 4.21 -19.56
CA ALA A 25 21.14 4.89 -20.84
C ALA A 25 19.80 5.42 -21.40
N ASP A 26 18.74 4.62 -21.30
CA ASP A 26 17.41 5.00 -21.78
C ASP A 26 16.79 6.10 -20.91
N LEU A 27 16.90 5.98 -19.58
CA LEU A 27 16.44 6.99 -18.63
C LEU A 27 17.17 8.33 -18.83
N SER A 28 18.48 8.29 -19.05
CA SER A 28 19.30 9.48 -19.33
C SER A 28 18.84 10.18 -20.61
N ARG A 29 18.66 9.44 -21.72
CA ARG A 29 18.16 9.99 -22.99
C ARG A 29 16.80 10.65 -22.83
N TRP A 30 15.86 9.92 -22.22
CA TRP A 30 14.52 10.43 -21.94
C TRP A 30 14.55 11.70 -21.10
N LEU A 31 15.33 11.73 -20.02
CA LEU A 31 15.41 12.90 -19.15
C LEU A 31 15.95 14.12 -19.92
N GLY A 32 16.92 13.92 -20.81
CA GLY A 32 17.49 14.98 -21.64
C GLY A 32 16.44 15.67 -22.50
N GLU A 33 15.55 14.89 -23.12
CA GLU A 33 14.42 15.42 -23.89
C GLU A 33 13.40 16.14 -23.00
N ARG A 34 13.14 15.61 -21.79
CA ARG A 34 12.15 16.19 -20.85
C ARG A 34 12.56 17.53 -20.27
N VAL A 35 13.85 17.73 -20.01
CA VAL A 35 14.36 18.98 -19.42
C VAL A 35 14.95 19.94 -20.45
N GLY A 36 15.05 19.53 -21.73
CA GLY A 36 15.70 20.32 -22.77
C GLY A 36 17.20 20.49 -22.54
N ALA A 37 17.87 19.43 -22.11
CA ALA A 37 19.28 19.50 -21.72
C ALA A 37 20.21 19.79 -22.92
N ASP A 38 21.23 20.62 -22.69
CA ASP A 38 22.28 20.95 -23.67
C ASP A 38 23.09 19.70 -24.10
N ALA A 39 23.16 18.71 -23.21
CA ALA A 39 23.82 17.43 -23.40
C ALA A 39 23.09 16.34 -22.61
N THR A 40 23.35 15.07 -22.93
CA THR A 40 22.79 13.90 -22.26
C THR A 40 23.01 13.97 -20.73
N PRO A 41 21.94 13.99 -19.90
CA PRO A 41 22.05 14.02 -18.44
C PRO A 41 22.88 12.88 -17.86
N ALA A 42 23.68 13.17 -16.84
CA ALA A 42 24.39 12.15 -16.09
C ALA A 42 23.43 11.51 -15.07
N ILE A 43 23.23 10.19 -15.15
CA ILE A 43 22.48 9.40 -14.17
C ILE A 43 23.48 8.62 -13.32
N SER A 44 23.25 8.60 -12.01
CA SER A 44 24.11 7.90 -11.04
C SER A 44 23.29 7.39 -9.85
N GLY A 45 23.92 6.64 -8.94
CA GLY A 45 23.26 6.19 -7.71
C GLY A 45 22.07 5.26 -7.92
N LEU A 46 21.99 4.61 -9.10
CA LEU A 46 20.85 3.79 -9.48
C LEU A 46 20.73 2.60 -8.51
N SER A 47 19.60 2.48 -7.84
CA SER A 47 19.36 1.40 -6.89
C SER A 47 17.89 1.01 -6.83
N ARG A 48 17.64 -0.26 -6.53
CA ARG A 48 16.30 -0.81 -6.27
C ARG A 48 16.22 -1.10 -4.76
N PRO A 49 15.37 -0.41 -4.00
CA PRO A 49 15.28 -0.62 -2.56
C PRO A 49 14.67 -2.00 -2.29
N GLN A 50 15.38 -2.83 -1.52
CA GLN A 50 14.92 -4.17 -1.14
C GLN A 50 13.66 -4.16 -0.26
N ALA A 51 13.34 -3.01 0.34
CA ALA A 51 12.17 -2.80 1.19
C ALA A 51 10.94 -2.24 0.44
N GLY A 52 11.02 -2.07 -0.88
CA GLY A 52 9.87 -1.65 -1.69
C GLY A 52 8.81 -2.75 -1.75
N GLY A 53 7.54 -2.39 -1.54
CA GLY A 53 6.40 -3.32 -1.62
C GLY A 53 6.33 -4.07 -2.96
N MET A 54 5.66 -5.23 -2.95
CA MET A 54 5.58 -6.14 -4.10
C MET A 54 4.68 -5.67 -5.25
N SER A 55 3.99 -4.54 -5.07
CA SER A 55 3.00 -4.03 -6.02
C SER A 55 3.62 -3.26 -7.18
N SER A 56 4.75 -2.57 -7.00
CA SER A 56 5.35 -1.76 -8.08
C SER A 56 6.88 -1.77 -8.04
N SER A 57 7.50 -1.57 -9.20
CA SER A 57 8.95 -1.47 -9.30
C SER A 57 9.39 -0.03 -9.02
N THR A 58 10.25 0.13 -8.02
CA THR A 58 10.79 1.43 -7.60
C THR A 58 12.28 1.48 -7.89
N VAL A 59 12.73 2.53 -8.58
CA VAL A 59 14.15 2.80 -8.85
C VAL A 59 14.51 4.17 -8.30
N LEU A 60 15.51 4.22 -7.42
CA LEU A 60 16.13 5.44 -6.92
C LEU A 60 17.29 5.80 -7.83
N PHE A 61 17.45 7.08 -8.15
CA PHE A 61 18.56 7.56 -8.96
C PHE A 61 18.85 9.03 -8.68
N ASP A 62 20.09 9.45 -8.92
CA ASP A 62 20.48 10.85 -8.96
C ASP A 62 20.69 11.27 -10.41
N ALA A 63 20.30 12.49 -10.75
CA ALA A 63 20.48 13.03 -12.10
C ALA A 63 21.05 14.45 -12.07
N GLU A 64 21.98 14.72 -12.97
CA GLU A 64 22.54 16.05 -13.22
C GLU A 64 22.46 16.39 -14.71
N TRP A 65 22.10 17.62 -15.03
CA TRP A 65 22.04 18.12 -16.40
C TRP A 65 22.37 19.61 -16.48
N THR A 66 22.45 20.13 -17.71
CA THR A 66 22.70 21.56 -17.98
C THR A 66 21.65 22.05 -18.98
N VAL A 67 21.05 23.20 -18.73
CA VAL A 67 20.16 23.93 -19.67
C VAL A 67 20.68 25.35 -19.82
N ASP A 68 20.93 25.79 -21.05
CA ASP A 68 21.45 27.13 -21.35
C ASP A 68 22.72 27.47 -20.54
N GLY A 69 23.60 26.48 -20.34
CA GLY A 69 24.82 26.62 -19.55
C GLY A 69 24.63 26.66 -18.02
N GLN A 70 23.42 26.51 -17.49
CA GLN A 70 23.15 26.40 -16.05
C GLN A 70 22.99 24.95 -15.64
N ARG A 71 23.75 24.51 -14.60
CA ARG A 71 23.64 23.16 -14.05
C ARG A 71 22.43 23.05 -13.13
N ASP A 72 21.70 21.94 -13.26
CA ASP A 72 20.59 21.55 -12.40
C ASP A 72 20.67 20.03 -12.13
N GLY A 73 19.94 19.56 -11.13
CA GLY A 73 19.97 18.16 -10.73
C GLY A 73 19.22 17.86 -9.44
N GLY A 74 19.18 16.58 -9.09
CA GLY A 74 18.54 16.14 -7.86
C GLY A 74 18.54 14.62 -7.68
N SER A 75 17.91 14.20 -6.59
CA SER A 75 17.63 12.81 -6.28
C SER A 75 16.17 12.50 -6.56
N PHE A 76 15.93 11.41 -7.27
CA PHE A 76 14.63 11.06 -7.82
C PHE A 76 14.26 9.61 -7.52
N VAL A 77 12.97 9.34 -7.63
CA VAL A 77 12.38 8.01 -7.58
C VAL A 77 11.53 7.83 -8.82
N ALA A 78 11.83 6.80 -9.62
CA ALA A 78 10.96 6.31 -10.69
C ALA A 78 10.09 5.18 -10.16
N ARG A 79 8.77 5.31 -10.30
CA ARG A 79 7.80 4.24 -10.03
C ARG A 79 7.27 3.71 -11.35
N MET A 80 7.34 2.39 -11.51
CA MET A 80 7.07 1.68 -12.75
C MET A 80 6.12 0.51 -12.48
N ALA A 81 5.35 0.10 -13.49
CA ALA A 81 4.54 -1.09 -13.35
C ALA A 81 5.49 -2.31 -13.25
N PRO A 82 5.14 -3.33 -12.46
CA PRO A 82 5.93 -4.54 -12.40
C PRO A 82 5.92 -5.24 -13.77
N GLU A 83 6.97 -6.00 -14.05
CA GLU A 83 7.12 -6.71 -15.31
C GLU A 83 6.14 -7.90 -15.37
N ASP A 84 5.64 -8.27 -16.56
CA ASP A 84 4.65 -9.36 -16.71
C ASP A 84 5.19 -10.70 -16.17
N GLU A 85 6.50 -10.93 -16.28
CA GLU A 85 7.20 -12.12 -15.79
C GLU A 85 7.27 -12.17 -14.24
N SER A 86 6.88 -11.10 -13.55
CA SER A 86 6.96 -11.00 -12.08
C SER A 86 5.77 -11.63 -11.33
N PHE A 87 4.81 -12.22 -12.04
CA PHE A 87 3.55 -12.74 -11.50
C PHE A 87 2.82 -11.64 -10.70
N PRO A 88 2.20 -10.66 -11.39
CA PRO A 88 1.72 -9.44 -10.78
C PRO A 88 0.65 -9.67 -9.71
N VAL A 89 0.60 -8.76 -8.73
CA VAL A 89 -0.38 -8.79 -7.64
C VAL A 89 -1.72 -8.22 -8.10
N PHE A 90 -1.71 -7.16 -8.92
CA PHE A 90 -2.91 -6.53 -9.47
C PHE A 90 -3.09 -6.84 -10.95
N GLU A 91 -4.35 -6.84 -11.42
CA GLU A 91 -4.69 -7.09 -12.82
C GLU A 91 -4.20 -5.95 -13.73
N THR A 92 -4.33 -4.72 -13.27
CA THR A 92 -3.96 -3.51 -14.01
C THR A 92 -3.15 -2.57 -13.13
N TYR A 93 -2.08 -2.00 -13.70
CA TYR A 93 -1.25 -0.98 -13.06
C TYR A 93 -1.48 0.37 -13.71
N ASP A 94 -2.38 1.17 -13.14
CA ASP A 94 -2.69 2.51 -13.63
C ASP A 94 -1.87 3.59 -12.89
N LEU A 95 -0.60 3.70 -13.27
CA LEU A 95 0.31 4.70 -12.71
C LEU A 95 -0.11 6.13 -13.04
N ALA A 96 -0.84 6.35 -14.14
CA ALA A 96 -1.34 7.67 -14.49
C ALA A 96 -2.41 8.11 -13.50
N THR A 97 -3.34 7.22 -13.13
CA THR A 97 -4.31 7.46 -12.05
C THR A 97 -3.58 7.73 -10.74
N GLN A 98 -2.58 6.94 -10.36
CA GLN A 98 -1.80 7.18 -9.15
C GLN A 98 -1.14 8.57 -9.14
N TYR A 99 -0.48 8.95 -10.24
CA TYR A 99 0.12 10.27 -10.41
C TYR A 99 -0.91 11.40 -10.25
N GLN A 100 -2.08 11.25 -10.87
CA GLN A 100 -3.13 12.26 -10.80
C GLN A 100 -3.75 12.37 -9.39
N VAL A 101 -3.90 11.26 -8.66
CA VAL A 101 -4.35 11.28 -7.26
C VAL A 101 -3.35 12.03 -6.40
N MET A 102 -2.06 11.69 -6.51
CA MET A 102 -0.99 12.38 -5.78
C MET A 102 -0.97 13.88 -6.08
N ALA A 103 -1.10 14.27 -7.35
CA ALA A 103 -1.19 15.69 -7.75
C ALA A 103 -2.43 16.38 -7.15
N GLY A 104 -3.57 15.70 -7.17
CA GLY A 104 -4.82 16.22 -6.62
C GLY A 104 -4.76 16.42 -5.10
N VAL A 105 -4.12 15.50 -4.37
CA VAL A 105 -3.86 15.61 -2.93
C VAL A 105 -2.89 16.74 -2.62
N ALA A 106 -1.80 16.88 -3.40
CA ALA A 106 -0.81 17.94 -3.24
C ALA A 106 -1.41 19.34 -3.37
N GLU A 107 -2.36 19.52 -4.29
CA GLU A 107 -3.03 20.81 -4.49
C GLU A 107 -4.20 21.03 -3.51
N ALA A 108 -4.82 19.96 -2.98
CA ALA A 108 -5.96 20.08 -2.06
C ALA A 108 -5.58 20.19 -0.58
N THR A 109 -4.36 19.81 -0.21
CA THR A 109 -3.94 19.68 1.20
C THR A 109 -2.51 20.22 1.41
N ASP A 110 -2.13 20.38 2.68
CA ASP A 110 -0.75 20.64 3.09
C ASP A 110 0.02 19.36 3.42
N LEU A 111 -0.51 18.19 3.05
CA LEU A 111 0.13 16.91 3.33
C LEU A 111 1.46 16.80 2.59
N PRO A 112 2.49 16.24 3.24
CA PRO A 112 3.76 16.02 2.57
C PRO A 112 3.58 14.85 1.61
N VAL A 113 3.37 15.13 0.32
CA VAL A 113 3.46 14.14 -0.76
C VAL A 113 4.72 14.42 -1.57
N PRO A 114 5.45 13.39 -2.07
CA PRO A 114 6.61 13.61 -2.90
C PRO A 114 6.28 14.52 -4.09
N ARG A 115 7.16 15.49 -4.37
CA ARG A 115 6.94 16.40 -5.49
C ARG A 115 7.01 15.60 -6.79
N LEU A 116 5.88 15.52 -7.47
CA LEU A 116 5.80 14.91 -8.79
C LEU A 116 6.58 15.74 -9.81
N ARG A 117 7.36 15.06 -10.66
CA ARG A 117 8.17 15.70 -11.70
C ARG A 117 7.62 15.42 -13.08
N TRP A 118 7.56 14.15 -13.46
CA TRP A 118 7.26 13.75 -14.84
C TRP A 118 6.41 12.48 -14.84
N LEU A 119 5.48 12.37 -15.79
CA LEU A 119 4.72 11.17 -16.09
C LEU A 119 5.03 10.77 -17.54
N GLU A 120 5.39 9.51 -17.74
CA GLU A 120 5.60 8.90 -19.04
C GLU A 120 4.61 7.74 -19.22
N ASN A 121 3.74 7.87 -20.23
CA ASN A 121 2.74 6.85 -20.54
C ASN A 121 3.21 5.94 -21.70
N ASP A 122 4.22 6.34 -22.47
CA ASP A 122 4.74 5.54 -23.56
C ASP A 122 5.66 4.42 -23.03
N PRO A 123 5.25 3.13 -23.12
CA PRO A 123 6.12 2.03 -22.73
C PRO A 123 7.34 1.89 -23.65
N GLY A 124 7.38 2.55 -24.81
CA GLY A 124 8.55 2.53 -25.71
C GLY A 124 9.83 3.11 -25.10
N VAL A 125 9.74 3.89 -24.02
CA VAL A 125 10.89 4.51 -23.36
C VAL A 125 11.61 3.53 -22.44
N LEU A 126 10.91 3.01 -21.43
CA LEU A 126 11.46 2.10 -20.42
C LEU A 126 10.73 0.77 -20.40
N GLY A 127 10.15 0.30 -21.50
CA GLY A 127 9.41 -0.97 -21.56
C GLY A 127 8.09 -1.00 -20.77
N THR A 128 7.78 0.04 -19.99
CA THR A 128 6.59 0.14 -19.14
C THR A 128 6.29 1.62 -18.86
N PRO A 129 5.02 2.01 -18.65
CA PRO A 129 4.69 3.34 -18.13
C PRO A 129 5.37 3.59 -16.78
N PHE A 130 5.69 4.86 -16.51
CA PHE A 130 6.33 5.24 -15.26
C PHE A 130 6.10 6.70 -14.92
N PHE A 131 6.27 7.05 -13.65
CA PHE A 131 6.40 8.44 -13.26
C PHE A 131 7.59 8.64 -12.34
N VAL A 132 8.05 9.89 -12.28
CA VAL A 132 9.19 10.32 -11.49
C VAL A 132 8.75 11.38 -10.50
N MET A 133 9.27 11.26 -9.28
CA MET A 133 9.09 12.20 -8.18
C MET A 133 10.41 12.49 -7.48
N ASP A 134 10.48 13.57 -6.72
CA ASP A 134 11.63 13.88 -5.87
C ASP A 134 11.80 12.80 -4.79
N ARG A 135 13.04 12.39 -4.53
CA ARG A 135 13.37 11.46 -3.45
C ARG A 135 13.23 12.18 -2.10
N VAL A 136 12.50 11.57 -1.19
CA VAL A 136 12.32 12.09 0.18
C VAL A 136 13.11 11.24 1.16
N GLU A 137 14.04 11.87 1.87
CA GLU A 137 14.84 11.21 2.91
C GLU A 137 14.03 11.00 4.19
N GLY A 138 14.19 9.84 4.84
CA GLY A 138 13.59 9.51 6.13
C GLY A 138 13.55 8.01 6.39
N GLN A 139 12.75 7.59 7.37
CA GLN A 139 12.62 6.19 7.79
C GLN A 139 11.18 5.71 7.60
N VAL A 140 11.01 4.46 7.19
CA VAL A 140 9.70 3.82 7.03
C VAL A 140 9.65 2.62 7.99
N PRO A 141 8.57 2.39 8.74
CA PRO A 141 8.36 1.14 9.46
C PRO A 141 8.35 -0.05 8.49
N THR A 142 9.22 -1.04 8.70
CA THR A 142 9.40 -2.15 7.76
C THR A 142 8.26 -3.17 7.84
N ASP A 143 7.86 -3.73 6.69
CA ASP A 143 6.90 -4.85 6.64
C ASP A 143 7.57 -6.23 6.64
N ASN A 144 8.86 -6.31 6.29
CA ASN A 144 9.61 -7.56 6.21
C ASN A 144 11.07 -7.37 6.63
N PRO A 145 11.48 -7.84 7.83
CA PRO A 145 10.60 -8.33 8.90
C PRO A 145 9.64 -7.22 9.39
N PRO A 146 8.41 -7.55 9.83
CA PRO A 146 7.45 -6.58 10.34
C PRO A 146 7.99 -5.74 11.50
N TYR A 147 7.65 -4.45 11.54
CA TYR A 147 8.10 -3.47 12.54
C TYR A 147 7.71 -3.81 13.98
N VAL A 148 6.84 -4.81 14.20
CA VAL A 148 6.51 -5.33 15.53
C VAL A 148 7.59 -6.25 16.09
N PHE A 149 8.58 -6.64 15.28
CA PHE A 149 9.68 -7.51 15.71
C PHE A 149 11.00 -6.77 15.89
N VAL A 150 11.27 -5.78 15.03
CA VAL A 150 12.56 -5.08 14.96
C VAL A 150 12.40 -3.67 14.40
N GLY A 151 13.43 -2.85 14.57
CA GLY A 151 13.58 -1.55 13.92
C GLY A 151 13.21 -0.38 14.82
N TRP A 152 13.41 0.83 14.31
CA TRP A 152 13.30 2.07 15.09
C TRP A 152 11.91 2.27 15.74
N LEU A 153 10.83 1.77 15.12
CA LEU A 153 9.48 1.87 15.67
C LEU A 153 9.27 0.86 16.83
N PHE A 154 9.89 -0.31 16.74
CA PHE A 154 9.91 -1.28 17.84
C PHE A 154 10.66 -0.72 19.05
N ASP A 155 11.83 -0.13 18.81
CA ASP A 155 12.71 0.44 19.84
C ASP A 155 12.22 1.77 20.43
N ALA A 156 11.20 2.39 19.83
CA ALA A 156 10.64 3.67 20.27
C ALA A 156 10.01 3.59 21.67
N THR A 157 9.85 4.74 22.34
CA THR A 157 9.04 4.82 23.57
C THR A 157 7.53 4.81 23.27
N ASP A 158 6.71 4.61 24.30
CA ASP A 158 5.25 4.67 24.13
C ASP A 158 4.77 6.08 23.75
N GLU A 159 5.42 7.13 24.26
CA GLU A 159 5.14 8.51 23.87
C GLU A 159 5.49 8.77 22.40
N GLU A 160 6.59 8.20 21.93
CA GLU A 160 7.02 8.28 20.53
C GLU A 160 6.05 7.56 19.58
N ARG A 161 5.63 6.34 19.93
CA ARG A 161 4.59 5.61 19.20
C ARG A 161 3.24 6.33 19.22
N SER A 162 2.88 6.95 20.34
CA SER A 162 1.65 7.74 20.45
C SER A 162 1.68 8.96 19.52
N ARG A 163 2.81 9.70 19.48
CA ARG A 163 3.00 10.82 18.54
C ARG A 163 2.91 10.40 17.09
N LEU A 164 3.55 9.28 16.72
CA LEU A 164 3.44 8.73 15.38
C LEU A 164 2.01 8.32 15.03
N THR A 165 1.28 7.74 16.00
CA THR A 165 -0.14 7.41 15.82
C THR A 165 -0.95 8.67 15.54
N ASP A 166 -0.78 9.72 16.35
CA ASP A 166 -1.47 11.00 16.14
C ASP A 166 -1.19 11.56 14.74
N ALA A 167 0.09 11.65 14.37
CA ALA A 167 0.47 12.19 13.07
C ALA A 167 -0.02 11.34 11.88
N THR A 168 -0.05 10.01 12.03
CA THR A 168 -0.60 9.11 10.99
C THR A 168 -2.12 9.30 10.84
N ILE A 169 -2.84 9.39 11.96
CA ILE A 169 -4.29 9.58 11.94
C ILE A 169 -4.66 10.97 11.41
N GLU A 170 -3.87 12.00 11.71
CA GLU A 170 -4.03 13.34 11.13
C GLU A 170 -3.87 13.31 9.61
N VAL A 171 -2.94 12.51 9.06
CA VAL A 171 -2.82 12.32 7.61
C VAL A 171 -4.13 11.78 7.04
N ILE A 172 -4.64 10.67 7.59
CA ILE A 172 -5.89 10.04 7.12
C ILE A 172 -7.07 11.03 7.23
N ALA A 173 -7.19 11.73 8.36
CA ALA A 173 -8.25 12.73 8.57
C ALA A 173 -8.18 13.88 7.55
N LYS A 174 -6.99 14.37 7.22
CA LYS A 174 -6.79 15.43 6.21
C LYS A 174 -7.15 14.97 4.80
N VAL A 175 -6.80 13.73 4.42
CA VAL A 175 -7.23 13.13 3.15
C VAL A 175 -8.75 13.08 3.07
N HIS A 176 -9.40 12.60 4.14
CA HIS A 176 -10.86 12.47 4.22
C HIS A 176 -11.58 13.83 4.27
N ALA A 177 -10.87 14.93 4.57
CA ALA A 177 -11.42 16.28 4.62
C ALA A 177 -11.43 17.00 3.27
N ILE A 178 -10.86 16.42 2.21
CA ILE A 178 -10.83 17.04 0.87
C ILE A 178 -12.28 17.22 0.36
N PRO A 179 -12.72 18.46 0.06
CA PRO A 179 -14.07 18.72 -0.40
C PRO A 179 -14.30 18.26 -1.84
N ASP A 180 -15.54 17.89 -2.15
CA ASP A 180 -15.97 17.42 -3.48
C ASP A 180 -15.05 16.34 -4.10
N PRO A 181 -14.78 15.23 -3.40
CA PRO A 181 -13.74 14.28 -3.81
C PRO A 181 -14.00 13.69 -5.20
N VAL A 182 -15.25 13.41 -5.58
CA VAL A 182 -15.62 12.95 -6.93
C VAL A 182 -15.25 13.98 -8.03
N ARG A 183 -15.44 15.27 -7.77
CA ARG A 183 -15.11 16.34 -8.73
C ARG A 183 -13.60 16.51 -8.84
N ARG A 184 -12.89 16.34 -7.73
CA ARG A 184 -11.45 16.51 -7.62
C ARG A 184 -10.69 15.33 -8.21
N PHE A 185 -11.23 14.12 -8.04
CA PHE A 185 -10.66 12.85 -8.48
C PHE A 185 -11.62 12.12 -9.44
N PRO A 186 -11.92 12.71 -10.62
CA PRO A 186 -12.89 12.15 -11.55
C PRO A 186 -12.45 10.79 -12.13
N MET A 187 -11.15 10.48 -12.13
CA MET A 187 -10.61 9.17 -12.53
C MET A 187 -11.00 8.05 -11.58
N LEU A 188 -11.32 8.36 -10.32
CA LEU A 188 -11.79 7.40 -9.32
C LEU A 188 -13.32 7.33 -9.24
N ALA A 189 -14.02 8.18 -10.00
CA ALA A 189 -15.47 8.23 -9.98
C ALA A 189 -16.08 7.03 -10.75
N GLY A 190 -17.23 6.57 -10.28
CA GLY A 190 -18.01 5.54 -10.97
C GLY A 190 -19.51 5.68 -10.67
N PRO A 191 -20.37 5.03 -11.45
CA PRO A 191 -21.82 5.07 -11.23
C PRO A 191 -22.23 4.29 -9.98
N GLY A 192 -23.33 4.71 -9.35
CA GLY A 192 -23.93 3.98 -8.21
C GLY A 192 -23.22 4.18 -6.88
N ASP A 193 -23.40 3.22 -5.97
CA ASP A 193 -22.86 3.23 -4.61
C ASP A 193 -21.37 2.91 -4.58
N ALA A 194 -20.56 3.73 -3.91
CA ALA A 194 -19.11 3.63 -3.94
C ALA A 194 -18.58 2.42 -3.16
N LEU A 195 -19.17 2.12 -2.00
CA LEU A 195 -18.82 0.92 -1.23
C LEU A 195 -19.12 -0.35 -2.04
N ARG A 196 -20.27 -0.40 -2.72
CA ARG A 196 -20.65 -1.52 -3.59
C ARG A 196 -19.64 -1.71 -4.73
N ARG A 197 -19.29 -0.64 -5.44
CA ARG A 197 -18.26 -0.69 -6.48
C ARG A 197 -16.93 -1.21 -5.93
N HIS A 198 -16.54 -0.73 -4.75
CA HIS A 198 -15.28 -1.13 -4.14
C HIS A 198 -15.29 -2.63 -3.80
N VAL A 199 -16.35 -3.16 -3.17
CA VAL A 199 -16.49 -4.60 -2.87
C VAL A 199 -16.56 -5.45 -4.14
N ASP A 200 -17.30 -5.01 -5.15
CA ASP A 200 -17.42 -5.72 -6.43
C ASP A 200 -16.08 -5.78 -7.17
N ALA A 201 -15.27 -4.70 -7.11
CA ALA A 201 -13.92 -4.69 -7.65
C ALA A 201 -13.00 -5.68 -6.92
N GLN A 202 -13.10 -5.80 -5.59
CA GLN A 202 -12.34 -6.81 -4.83
C GLN A 202 -12.80 -8.24 -5.17
N ARG A 203 -14.10 -8.45 -5.40
CA ARG A 203 -14.64 -9.75 -5.84
C ARG A 203 -14.13 -10.12 -7.24
N ALA A 204 -14.08 -9.15 -8.16
CA ALA A 204 -13.52 -9.33 -9.48
C ALA A 204 -12.01 -9.65 -9.41
N TRP A 205 -11.27 -8.93 -8.56
CA TRP A 205 -9.86 -9.18 -8.34
C TRP A 205 -9.58 -10.58 -7.76
N TYR A 206 -10.35 -11.03 -6.76
CA TYR A 206 -10.27 -12.42 -6.27
C TYR A 206 -10.48 -13.44 -7.40
N ARG A 207 -11.48 -13.21 -8.26
CA ARG A 207 -11.75 -14.10 -9.38
C ARG A 207 -10.58 -14.17 -10.35
N TRP A 208 -10.09 -13.03 -10.82
CA TRP A 208 -8.95 -12.97 -11.72
C TRP A 208 -7.68 -13.57 -11.10
N ALA A 209 -7.37 -13.20 -9.85
CA ALA A 209 -6.12 -13.56 -9.19
C ALA A 209 -6.03 -15.05 -8.83
N LEU A 210 -7.19 -15.69 -8.59
CA LEU A 210 -7.30 -16.98 -7.90
C LEU A 210 -8.42 -17.87 -8.46
N ALA A 211 -9.68 -17.44 -8.35
CA ALA A 211 -10.81 -18.36 -8.54
C ALA A 211 -10.95 -18.88 -9.98
N ASP A 212 -10.76 -18.00 -10.97
CA ASP A 212 -10.88 -18.33 -12.39
C ASP A 212 -9.66 -19.16 -12.89
N ASP A 213 -8.55 -19.14 -12.15
CA ASP A 213 -7.38 -20.03 -12.30
C ASP A 213 -7.60 -21.42 -11.65
N GLY A 214 -8.77 -21.67 -11.03
CA GLY A 214 -9.09 -22.91 -10.34
C GLY A 214 -8.73 -22.94 -8.85
N TYR A 215 -8.21 -21.83 -8.29
CA TYR A 215 -7.83 -21.71 -6.88
C TYR A 215 -8.94 -21.04 -6.09
N ARG A 216 -10.09 -21.72 -5.97
CA ARG A 216 -11.19 -21.26 -5.12
C ARG A 216 -10.83 -21.42 -3.64
N ILE A 217 -11.00 -20.36 -2.86
CA ILE A 217 -10.64 -20.29 -1.45
C ILE A 217 -11.92 -20.15 -0.62
N PRO A 218 -12.43 -21.24 -0.01
CA PRO A 218 -13.70 -21.25 0.71
C PRO A 218 -13.88 -20.13 1.74
N ILE A 219 -12.86 -19.79 2.53
CA ILE A 219 -12.97 -18.75 3.55
C ILE A 219 -13.15 -17.35 2.94
N ILE A 220 -12.55 -17.08 1.78
CA ILE A 220 -12.74 -15.81 1.05
C ILE A 220 -14.16 -15.72 0.49
N GLU A 221 -14.67 -16.81 -0.08
CA GLU A 221 -16.04 -16.86 -0.60
C GLU A 221 -17.08 -16.68 0.51
N ARG A 222 -16.86 -17.35 1.65
CA ARG A 222 -17.64 -17.15 2.88
C ARG A 222 -17.59 -15.69 3.34
N GLY A 223 -16.43 -15.03 3.22
CA GLY A 223 -16.27 -13.62 3.55
C GLY A 223 -17.12 -12.71 2.67
N PHE A 224 -17.17 -12.94 1.36
CA PHE A 224 -18.06 -12.19 0.47
C PHE A 224 -19.53 -12.39 0.81
N ASP A 225 -19.96 -13.62 1.12
CA ASP A 225 -21.34 -13.90 1.54
C ASP A 225 -21.68 -13.20 2.86
N TRP A 226 -20.71 -13.15 3.79
CA TRP A 226 -20.87 -12.43 5.05
C TRP A 226 -21.07 -10.92 4.82
N LEU A 227 -20.30 -10.30 3.91
CA LEU A 227 -20.46 -8.89 3.58
C LEU A 227 -21.85 -8.58 3.00
N GLU A 228 -22.39 -9.44 2.14
CA GLU A 228 -23.75 -9.28 1.62
C GLU A 228 -24.81 -9.33 2.73
N ALA A 229 -24.62 -10.21 3.72
CA ALA A 229 -25.56 -10.37 4.82
C ALA A 229 -25.49 -9.25 5.87
N HIS A 230 -24.37 -8.53 5.96
CA HIS A 230 -24.11 -7.52 7.00
C HIS A 230 -23.86 -6.12 6.44
N TRP A 231 -24.35 -5.85 5.22
CA TRP A 231 -24.11 -4.57 4.54
C TRP A 231 -24.57 -3.37 5.40
N PRO A 232 -23.74 -2.32 5.56
CA PRO A 232 -24.11 -1.14 6.35
C PRO A 232 -25.36 -0.46 5.76
N ALA A 233 -26.31 -0.11 6.64
CA ALA A 233 -27.54 0.56 6.21
C ALA A 233 -27.29 2.02 5.78
N ASP A 234 -26.31 2.68 6.41
CA ASP A 234 -25.85 4.03 6.07
C ASP A 234 -24.31 4.06 6.12
N PRO A 235 -23.63 3.83 4.98
CA PRO A 235 -22.17 3.89 4.92
C PRO A 235 -21.62 5.32 5.11
N GLY A 236 -22.48 6.35 5.20
CA GLY A 236 -22.07 7.73 5.32
C GLY A 236 -21.60 8.35 4.00
N PRO A 237 -21.09 9.60 4.05
CA PRO A 237 -20.63 10.30 2.86
C PRO A 237 -19.29 9.74 2.36
N ASP A 238 -19.18 9.57 1.04
CA ASP A 238 -17.93 9.19 0.41
C ASP A 238 -16.87 10.29 0.51
N VAL A 239 -15.63 9.87 0.71
CA VAL A 239 -14.42 10.68 0.72
C VAL A 239 -13.41 10.15 -0.30
N LEU A 240 -12.31 10.87 -0.52
CA LEU A 240 -11.11 10.21 -1.02
C LEU A 240 -10.60 9.30 0.10
N THR A 241 -10.47 8.00 -0.17
CA THR A 241 -9.74 7.05 0.69
C THR A 241 -8.36 6.84 0.09
N TRP A 242 -7.33 6.86 0.93
CA TRP A 242 -5.94 6.59 0.55
C TRP A 242 -5.74 5.14 0.10
N GLY A 243 -6.42 4.17 0.71
CA GLY A 243 -6.37 2.77 0.30
C GLY A 243 -5.40 1.94 1.14
N ASP A 244 -4.09 2.00 0.87
CA ASP A 244 -3.08 1.34 1.70
C ASP A 244 -2.63 2.24 2.86
N ALA A 245 -3.62 2.64 3.67
CA ALA A 245 -3.49 3.67 4.68
C ALA A 245 -2.81 3.18 5.96
N ARG A 246 -1.47 3.12 5.98
CA ARG A 246 -0.70 2.57 7.11
C ARG A 246 0.68 3.22 7.29
N PRO A 247 1.29 3.11 8.50
CA PRO A 247 2.60 3.69 8.77
C PRO A 247 3.70 3.24 7.82
N GLY A 248 3.67 1.99 7.34
CA GLY A 248 4.65 1.46 6.39
C GLY A 248 4.62 2.12 5.01
N ASN A 249 3.65 3.00 4.74
CA ASN A 249 3.60 3.83 3.53
C ASN A 249 3.79 5.32 3.82
N ILE A 250 4.37 5.65 4.98
CA ILE A 250 4.77 7.01 5.32
C ILE A 250 6.27 7.01 5.59
N ILE A 251 6.98 7.92 4.93
CA ILE A 251 8.36 8.26 5.30
C ILE A 251 8.29 9.22 6.47
N TYR A 252 8.96 8.90 7.57
CA TYR A 252 9.05 9.72 8.77
C TYR A 252 10.43 10.36 8.91
N ARG A 253 10.45 11.57 9.48
CA ARG A 253 11.67 12.19 10.04
C ARG A 253 11.46 12.36 11.52
N GLY A 254 12.09 11.49 12.32
CA GLY A 254 11.67 11.29 13.70
C GLY A 254 10.32 10.58 13.69
N PHE A 255 9.31 11.17 14.32
CA PHE A 255 7.95 10.63 14.40
C PHE A 255 6.92 11.50 13.65
N GLU A 256 7.40 12.36 12.73
CA GLU A 256 6.59 13.26 11.91
C GLU A 256 6.60 12.81 10.43
N PRO A 257 5.44 12.79 9.75
CA PRO A 257 5.34 12.49 8.32
C PRO A 257 6.16 13.46 7.46
N ALA A 258 7.02 12.90 6.62
CA ALA A 258 7.84 13.60 5.64
C ALA A 258 7.45 13.28 4.19
N ALA A 259 6.82 12.13 3.94
CA ALA A 259 6.12 11.83 2.69
C ALA A 259 5.05 10.74 2.89
N VAL A 260 3.85 10.96 2.35
CA VAL A 260 2.78 9.97 2.24
C VAL A 260 2.86 9.33 0.86
N LEU A 261 3.09 8.02 0.85
CA LEU A 261 3.37 7.24 -0.34
C LEU A 261 2.17 6.37 -0.73
N ASP A 262 2.35 5.62 -1.82
CA ASP A 262 1.53 4.47 -2.17
C ASP A 262 0.02 4.73 -2.34
N TRP A 263 -0.30 5.51 -3.37
CA TRP A 263 -1.67 5.90 -3.70
C TRP A 263 -2.35 4.97 -4.74
N GLU A 264 -1.83 3.76 -4.96
CA GLU A 264 -2.34 2.88 -6.02
C GLU A 264 -3.71 2.27 -5.68
N MET A 265 -4.03 2.15 -4.40
CA MET A 265 -5.31 1.67 -3.88
C MET A 265 -6.30 2.79 -3.57
N ALA A 266 -5.98 4.04 -3.94
CA ALA A 266 -6.83 5.18 -3.68
C ALA A 266 -8.18 5.02 -4.37
N ALA A 267 -9.26 5.39 -3.67
CA ALA A 267 -10.63 5.21 -4.16
C ALA A 267 -11.54 6.31 -3.64
N ILE A 268 -12.75 6.36 -4.20
CA ILE A 268 -13.87 7.07 -3.58
C ILE A 268 -14.68 6.06 -2.78
N GLY A 269 -14.93 6.33 -1.50
CA GLY A 269 -15.74 5.46 -0.65
C GLY A 269 -15.84 5.93 0.80
N PRO A 270 -16.45 5.12 1.67
CA PRO A 270 -16.59 5.43 3.09
C PRO A 270 -15.25 5.57 3.80
N ARG A 271 -15.18 6.49 4.76
CA ARG A 271 -13.98 6.81 5.56
C ARG A 271 -13.46 5.59 6.30
N GLU A 272 -14.36 4.71 6.71
CA GLU A 272 -14.08 3.53 7.49
C GLU A 272 -13.25 2.49 6.74
N LEU A 273 -13.14 2.59 5.40
CA LEU A 273 -12.21 1.77 4.62
C LEU A 273 -10.76 1.95 5.09
N ASP A 274 -10.28 3.18 5.24
CA ASP A 274 -8.91 3.47 5.68
C ASP A 274 -8.73 3.28 7.19
N VAL A 275 -9.75 3.63 7.99
CA VAL A 275 -9.71 3.46 9.46
C VAL A 275 -9.62 1.98 9.82
N ALA A 276 -10.38 1.12 9.16
CA ALA A 276 -10.28 -0.32 9.36
C ALA A 276 -8.95 -0.88 8.84
N TRP A 277 -8.42 -0.32 7.74
CA TRP A 277 -7.15 -0.74 7.15
C TRP A 277 -5.99 -0.62 8.13
N ILE A 278 -5.77 0.56 8.69
CA ILE A 278 -4.67 0.79 9.64
C ILE A 278 -4.77 -0.11 10.89
N ILE A 279 -5.99 -0.29 11.42
CA ILE A 279 -6.25 -1.12 12.61
C ILE A 279 -5.93 -2.58 12.32
N PHE A 280 -6.50 -3.13 11.24
CA PHE A 280 -6.34 -4.56 10.94
C PHE A 280 -4.92 -4.91 10.51
N LEU A 281 -4.24 -4.08 9.71
CA LEU A 281 -2.87 -4.37 9.28
C LEU A 281 -1.90 -4.42 10.46
N HIS A 282 -2.04 -3.51 11.42
CA HIS A 282 -1.26 -3.59 12.65
C HIS A 282 -1.61 -4.85 13.45
N ARG A 283 -2.91 -5.13 13.62
CA ARG A 283 -3.37 -6.31 14.36
C ARG A 283 -2.90 -7.62 13.71
N PHE A 284 -2.87 -7.71 12.39
CA PHE A 284 -2.32 -8.84 11.65
C PHE A 284 -0.85 -9.11 12.03
N PHE A 285 -0.01 -8.07 12.07
CA PHE A 285 1.37 -8.22 12.54
C PHE A 285 1.45 -8.63 14.01
N GLN A 286 0.55 -8.10 14.85
CA GLN A 286 0.50 -8.48 16.25
C GLN A 286 0.07 -9.93 16.47
N ASP A 287 -0.90 -10.44 15.70
CA ASP A 287 -1.31 -11.85 15.73
C ASP A 287 -0.14 -12.77 15.34
N ILE A 288 0.68 -12.37 14.35
CA ILE A 288 1.92 -13.08 14.02
C ILE A 288 2.87 -13.07 15.21
N ALA A 289 3.06 -11.92 15.88
CA ALA A 289 3.92 -11.84 17.06
C ALA A 289 3.45 -12.79 18.17
N THR A 290 2.15 -12.80 18.48
CA THR A 290 1.55 -13.73 19.45
C THR A 290 1.75 -15.19 19.04
N ARG A 291 1.57 -15.54 17.75
CA ARG A 291 1.80 -16.91 17.25
C ARG A 291 3.25 -17.38 17.45
N PHE A 292 4.21 -16.46 17.37
CA PHE A 292 5.65 -16.73 17.59
C PHE A 292 6.12 -16.46 19.03
N ASP A 293 5.20 -16.27 19.98
CA ASP A 293 5.50 -15.98 21.39
C ASP A 293 6.42 -14.77 21.56
N GLN A 294 6.25 -13.77 20.69
CA GLN A 294 6.94 -12.48 20.71
C GLN A 294 6.03 -11.41 21.30
N PRO A 295 6.59 -10.42 22.03
CA PRO A 295 5.77 -9.37 22.65
C PRO A 295 5.04 -8.51 21.62
N GLY A 296 5.66 -8.25 20.46
CA GLY A 296 5.11 -7.35 19.47
C GLY A 296 4.96 -5.92 20.00
N LEU A 297 3.93 -5.20 19.54
CA LEU A 297 3.57 -3.85 19.98
C LEU A 297 2.07 -3.76 20.35
N PRO A 298 1.60 -4.46 21.40
CA PRO A 298 0.16 -4.63 21.67
C PRO A 298 -0.58 -3.34 22.05
N ASN A 299 0.15 -2.31 22.48
CA ASN A 299 -0.41 -1.00 22.82
C ASN A 299 -0.37 0.00 21.65
N PHE A 300 0.17 -0.38 20.50
CA PHE A 300 0.24 0.47 19.31
C PHE A 300 -1.00 0.26 18.45
N LEU A 301 -1.54 1.33 17.84
CA LEU A 301 -2.69 1.29 16.92
C LEU A 301 -3.88 0.42 17.39
N ARG A 302 -4.15 0.37 18.71
CA ARG A 302 -5.33 -0.31 19.24
C ARG A 302 -6.59 0.28 18.62
N ARG A 303 -7.57 -0.58 18.37
CA ARG A 303 -8.84 -0.20 17.74
C ARG A 303 -9.47 1.01 18.42
N SER A 304 -9.57 1.01 19.75
CA SER A 304 -10.17 2.10 20.53
C SER A 304 -9.40 3.41 20.38
N ASP A 305 -8.08 3.35 20.37
CA ASP A 305 -7.21 4.53 20.33
C ASP A 305 -7.25 5.17 18.94
N VAL A 306 -7.20 4.35 17.88
CA VAL A 306 -7.34 4.82 16.50
C VAL A 306 -8.70 5.49 16.28
N VAL A 307 -9.79 4.86 16.72
CA VAL A 307 -11.14 5.44 16.60
C VAL A 307 -11.19 6.77 17.34
N ALA A 308 -10.81 6.82 18.62
CA ALA A 308 -10.88 8.04 19.42
C ALA A 308 -10.06 9.19 18.79
N LYS A 309 -8.83 8.91 18.33
CA LYS A 309 -7.98 9.91 17.67
C LYS A 309 -8.56 10.36 16.32
N TYR A 310 -9.09 9.43 15.53
CA TYR A 310 -9.67 9.76 14.22
C TYR A 310 -10.95 10.59 14.34
N GLU A 311 -11.85 10.24 15.27
CA GLU A 311 -13.06 11.02 15.53
C GLU A 311 -12.72 12.43 16.02
N ALA A 312 -11.73 12.56 16.90
CA ALA A 312 -11.25 13.85 17.38
C ALA A 312 -10.64 14.72 16.27
N ALA A 313 -9.83 14.13 15.38
CA ALA A 313 -9.17 14.84 14.29
C ALA A 313 -10.11 15.21 13.13
N SER A 314 -11.06 14.34 12.80
CA SER A 314 -11.94 14.49 11.64
C SER A 314 -13.30 15.11 11.95
N GLY A 315 -13.73 15.10 13.21
CA GLY A 315 -15.09 15.47 13.62
C GLY A 315 -16.18 14.50 13.14
N HIS A 316 -15.82 13.35 12.57
CA HIS A 316 -16.74 12.31 12.11
C HIS A 316 -16.78 11.14 13.09
N THR A 317 -17.99 10.68 13.43
CA THR A 317 -18.19 9.46 14.22
C THR A 317 -18.06 8.22 13.35
N VAL A 318 -17.16 7.31 13.70
CA VAL A 318 -16.90 6.06 13.00
C VAL A 318 -18.11 5.13 13.11
N ARG A 319 -18.52 4.51 11.99
CA ARG A 319 -19.75 3.71 11.90
C ARG A 319 -19.47 2.29 11.43
N ASP A 320 -20.25 1.33 11.94
CA ASP A 320 -20.24 -0.06 11.46
C ASP A 320 -18.83 -0.67 11.31
N LEU A 321 -17.89 -0.28 12.17
CA LEU A 321 -16.46 -0.57 11.99
C LEU A 321 -16.17 -2.08 11.87
N ASP A 322 -16.94 -2.93 12.54
CA ASP A 322 -16.80 -4.38 12.43
C ASP A 322 -16.99 -4.89 10.99
N PHE A 323 -17.94 -4.32 10.23
CA PHE A 323 -18.11 -4.65 8.82
C PHE A 323 -16.84 -4.31 8.02
N TYR A 324 -16.28 -3.12 8.24
CA TYR A 324 -15.09 -2.66 7.53
C TYR A 324 -13.82 -3.42 7.95
N LEU A 325 -13.74 -3.87 9.20
CA LEU A 325 -12.63 -4.72 9.67
C LEU A 325 -12.70 -6.11 9.04
N VAL A 326 -13.88 -6.74 8.95
CA VAL A 326 -14.07 -8.01 8.20
C VAL A 326 -13.74 -7.80 6.72
N TYR A 327 -14.21 -6.72 6.12
CA TYR A 327 -13.92 -6.42 4.72
C TYR A 327 -12.42 -6.23 4.47
N THR A 328 -11.73 -5.50 5.34
CA THR A 328 -10.28 -5.34 5.28
C THR A 328 -9.55 -6.68 5.42
N ALA A 329 -9.96 -7.53 6.37
CA ALA A 329 -9.39 -8.86 6.55
C ALA A 329 -9.57 -9.75 5.31
N LEU A 330 -10.73 -9.64 4.65
CA LEU A 330 -11.03 -10.29 3.38
C LEU A 330 -10.13 -9.79 2.24
N ARG A 331 -10.00 -8.46 2.08
CA ARG A 331 -9.11 -7.85 1.08
C ARG A 331 -7.67 -8.32 1.27
N HIS A 332 -7.19 -8.29 2.51
CA HIS A 332 -5.86 -8.77 2.86
C HIS A 332 -5.69 -10.27 2.60
N ALA A 333 -6.73 -11.09 2.80
CA ALA A 333 -6.71 -12.51 2.48
C ALA A 333 -6.50 -12.77 0.98
N ILE A 334 -7.11 -11.96 0.11
CA ILE A 334 -6.89 -12.04 -1.35
C ILE A 334 -5.43 -11.70 -1.70
N VAL A 335 -4.86 -10.65 -1.09
CA VAL A 335 -3.43 -10.28 -1.25
C VAL A 335 -2.53 -11.47 -0.86
N MET A 336 -2.74 -12.03 0.34
CA MET A 336 -1.90 -13.11 0.87
C MET A 336 -2.01 -14.39 0.03
N ALA A 337 -3.21 -14.73 -0.42
CA ALA A 337 -3.42 -15.88 -1.30
C ALA A 337 -2.76 -15.68 -2.68
N ARG A 338 -2.78 -14.46 -3.22
CA ARG A 338 -2.06 -14.13 -4.47
C ARG A 338 -0.54 -14.20 -4.29
N ILE A 339 -0.02 -13.76 -3.15
CA ILE A 339 1.41 -13.92 -2.81
C ILE A 339 1.76 -15.41 -2.66
N LYS A 340 0.92 -16.22 -2.01
CA LYS A 340 1.13 -17.68 -1.93
C LYS A 340 1.21 -18.32 -3.32
N ARG A 341 0.27 -17.98 -4.23
CA ARG A 341 0.32 -18.42 -5.64
C ARG A 341 1.65 -18.07 -6.30
N ARG A 342 2.11 -16.85 -6.07
CA ARG A 342 3.38 -16.36 -6.59
C ARG A 342 4.57 -17.16 -6.06
N MET A 343 4.63 -17.39 -4.76
CA MET A 343 5.71 -18.18 -4.14
C MET A 343 5.72 -19.61 -4.70
N ILE A 344 4.55 -20.23 -4.90
CA ILE A 344 4.43 -21.55 -5.54
C ILE A 344 4.93 -21.51 -6.98
N HIS A 345 4.56 -20.48 -7.74
CA HIS A 345 5.02 -20.30 -9.12
C HIS A 345 6.55 -20.24 -9.23
N PHE A 346 7.22 -19.55 -8.30
CA PHE A 346 8.68 -19.44 -8.25
C PHE A 346 9.38 -20.59 -7.49
N GLY A 347 8.64 -21.59 -6.99
CA GLY A 347 9.19 -22.72 -6.24
C GLY A 347 9.69 -22.38 -4.84
N GLU A 348 9.28 -21.23 -4.30
CA GLU A 348 9.58 -20.75 -2.94
C GLU A 348 8.62 -21.37 -1.90
N ASP A 349 7.49 -21.93 -2.36
CA ASP A 349 6.49 -22.60 -1.53
C ASP A 349 5.82 -23.75 -2.32
N THR A 350 4.99 -24.53 -1.65
CA THR A 350 4.32 -25.71 -2.22
C THR A 350 2.81 -25.58 -2.20
N ASP A 351 2.18 -26.23 -3.18
CA ASP A 351 0.73 -26.29 -3.25
C ASP A 351 0.14 -27.16 -2.14
N THR A 352 -1.01 -26.76 -1.60
CA THR A 352 -1.72 -27.44 -0.50
C THR A 352 -3.10 -27.93 -0.95
N ASP A 353 -3.53 -29.06 -0.38
CA ASP A 353 -4.87 -29.61 -0.65
C ASP A 353 -5.98 -28.72 -0.08
N ASP A 354 -5.77 -28.17 1.11
CA ASP A 354 -6.66 -27.16 1.70
C ASP A 354 -6.28 -25.77 1.16
N ARG A 355 -7.22 -25.15 0.43
CA ARG A 355 -7.03 -23.84 -0.20
C ARG A 355 -7.13 -22.69 0.79
N ASP A 356 -7.75 -22.89 1.94
CA ASP A 356 -7.79 -21.86 2.99
C ASP A 356 -6.40 -21.62 3.60
N ASP A 357 -5.47 -22.57 3.47
CA ASP A 357 -4.08 -22.43 3.93
C ASP A 357 -3.27 -21.42 3.09
N TYR A 358 -3.83 -20.92 1.99
CA TYR A 358 -3.28 -19.80 1.24
C TYR A 358 -3.42 -18.48 2.00
N VAL A 359 -4.38 -18.39 2.94
CA VAL A 359 -4.63 -17.21 3.76
C VAL A 359 -3.81 -17.33 5.05
N MET A 360 -2.72 -16.56 5.14
CA MET A 360 -1.81 -16.61 6.29
C MET A 360 -2.53 -16.38 7.64
N HIS A 361 -3.53 -15.49 7.66
CA HIS A 361 -4.36 -15.17 8.81
C HIS A 361 -5.72 -15.86 8.78
N ARG A 362 -5.81 -17.10 8.26
CA ARG A 362 -7.05 -17.89 8.19
C ARG A 362 -7.81 -17.89 9.51
N ALA A 363 -7.14 -18.25 10.61
CA ALA A 363 -7.76 -18.34 11.94
C ALA A 363 -8.37 -16.99 12.39
N SER A 364 -7.66 -15.87 12.16
CA SER A 364 -8.17 -14.53 12.48
C SER A 364 -9.40 -14.19 11.61
N LEU A 365 -9.37 -14.51 10.31
CA LEU A 365 -10.52 -14.30 9.42
C LEU A 365 -11.72 -15.18 9.80
N GLU A 366 -11.51 -16.45 10.18
CA GLU A 366 -12.59 -17.34 10.67
C GLU A 366 -13.24 -16.75 11.91
N ALA A 367 -12.44 -16.36 12.90
CA ALA A 367 -12.94 -15.76 14.14
C ALA A 367 -13.67 -14.42 13.90
N LEU A 368 -13.21 -13.62 12.93
CA LEU A 368 -13.90 -12.38 12.53
C LEU A 368 -15.27 -12.67 11.92
N LEU A 369 -15.36 -13.65 11.03
CA LEU A 369 -16.62 -14.07 10.40
C LEU A 369 -17.60 -14.71 11.40
N ASP A 370 -17.07 -15.37 12.43
CA ASP A 370 -17.84 -15.99 13.52
C ASP A 370 -18.19 -15.02 14.65
N GLY A 371 -17.64 -13.79 14.65
CA GLY A 371 -17.84 -12.81 15.72
C GLY A 371 -17.17 -13.20 17.05
N THR A 372 -16.13 -14.03 16.98
CA THR A 372 -15.36 -14.53 18.13
C THR A 372 -13.95 -13.92 18.23
N TYR A 373 -13.58 -13.04 17.30
CA TYR A 373 -12.28 -12.39 17.29
C TYR A 373 -12.12 -11.36 18.41
N GLU A 374 -11.09 -11.54 19.23
CA GLU A 374 -10.73 -10.61 20.31
C GLU A 374 -9.72 -9.57 19.78
N TRP A 375 -10.09 -8.29 19.86
CA TRP A 375 -9.28 -7.18 19.34
C TRP A 375 -8.24 -6.65 20.33
N ASP A 376 -8.51 -6.76 21.63
CA ASP A 376 -7.71 -6.20 22.72
C ASP A 376 -6.85 -7.27 23.41
#